data_AF-F8PHF4-F1
#
_entry.id   AF-F8PHF4-F1
#
_cell.length_a   1.000
_cell.length_b   1.000
_cell.length_c   1.000
_cell.angle_alpha   90.00
_cell.angle_beta   90.00
_cell.angle_gamma   90.00
#
_symmetry.space_group_name_H-M   'P 1'
#
loop_
_entity.id
_entity.type
_entity.pdbx_description
1 polymer ?
#
loop_
_entity_poly.entity_id
_entity_poly.type
_entity_poly.pdbx_seq_one_letter_code
_entity_poly.pdbx_strand_id
1 'polypeptide(L)'
;KQGKDLWKIVSKQVLLILILPKQLSSKPSERLLCHPMFWTQVCALSIDKIHLLDTWGNEFCQVFQQIGYVTSHFLSQVVMIDLTATLPTGPLMQWVCNFLGLKVVSFHLVHRSNIYANLWTVIQERTQGIGNHSFPDLIWILDSCRKTIIFCETIHISLCVHIYLWNNTLMAANCDRKISIHMYNSLNSPLSNAETWCLFCEDPRA
;
A
#
# COMPACT_ATOMS: atom_id res chain seq x y z
N LYS A 1 18.91 5.80 17.64
CA LYS A 1 18.99 4.35 17.33
C LYS A 1 20.15 3.76 18.13
N GLN A 2 19.89 2.92 19.13
CA GLN A 2 20.95 2.21 19.86
C GLN A 2 21.69 1.32 18.84
N GLY A 3 23.02 1.42 18.73
CA GLY A 3 23.86 0.73 17.73
C GLY A 3 23.96 -0.79 17.90
N LYS A 4 22.83 -1.45 18.19
CA LYS A 4 22.71 -2.91 18.31
C LYS A 4 22.50 -3.51 16.92
N ASP A 5 23.31 -4.51 16.59
CA ASP A 5 23.19 -5.28 15.36
C ASP A 5 21.94 -6.18 15.44
N LEU A 6 20.85 -5.75 14.80
CA LEU A 6 19.58 -6.47 14.80
C LEU A 6 19.72 -7.90 14.25
N TRP A 7 20.65 -8.13 13.32
CA TRP A 7 20.86 -9.45 12.72
C TRP A 7 21.44 -10.47 13.72
N LYS A 8 22.22 -10.01 14.72
CA LYS A 8 22.70 -10.85 15.82
C LYS A 8 21.63 -11.14 16.88
N ILE A 9 20.61 -10.30 16.97
CA ILE A 9 19.48 -10.50 17.89
C ILE A 9 18.51 -11.52 17.30
N VAL A 10 18.23 -11.38 15.99
CA VAL A 10 17.35 -12.28 15.23
C VAL A 10 17.81 -13.73 15.29
N SER A 11 19.12 -13.99 15.36
CA SER A 11 19.66 -15.35 15.43
C SER A 11 19.52 -16.05 16.80
N LYS A 12 19.06 -15.36 17.84
CA LYS A 12 19.07 -15.89 19.22
C LYS A 12 17.70 -16.27 19.78
N GLN A 13 16.63 -15.52 19.48
CA GLN A 13 15.21 -15.88 19.72
C GLN A 13 14.34 -14.65 19.47
N VAL A 14 13.66 -14.60 18.34
CA VAL A 14 12.65 -13.59 18.02
C VAL A 14 11.41 -14.30 17.49
N LEU A 15 10.22 -13.86 17.91
CA LEU A 15 8.95 -14.49 17.49
C LEU A 15 8.52 -14.09 16.08
N LEU A 16 8.82 -12.85 15.66
CA LEU A 16 8.44 -12.31 14.37
C LEU A 16 9.54 -11.44 13.79
N ILE A 17 9.87 -11.66 12.51
CA ILE A 17 10.84 -10.87 11.77
C ILE A 17 10.10 -10.23 10.60
N LEU A 18 10.06 -8.90 10.57
CA LEU A 18 9.51 -8.14 9.47
C LEU A 18 10.64 -7.67 8.57
N ILE A 19 10.63 -8.12 7.31
CA ILE A 19 11.67 -7.80 6.33
C ILE A 19 11.02 -7.14 5.12
N LEU A 20 11.50 -5.95 4.76
CA LEU A 20 11.12 -5.31 3.51
C LEU A 20 11.83 -5.99 2.33
N PRO A 21 11.23 -6.04 1.12
CA PRO A 21 11.89 -6.64 -0.04
C PRO A 21 13.31 -6.12 -0.30
N LYS A 22 13.54 -4.81 -0.13
CA LYS A 22 14.86 -4.16 -0.26
C LYS A 22 15.93 -4.68 0.69
N GLN A 23 15.52 -5.22 1.83
CA GLN A 23 16.44 -5.81 2.79
C GLN A 23 16.84 -7.24 2.42
N LEU A 24 16.04 -7.94 1.60
CA LEU A 24 16.35 -9.32 1.15
C LEU A 24 17.62 -9.36 0.28
N SER A 25 17.86 -8.32 -0.52
CA SER A 25 19.10 -8.19 -1.31
C SER A 25 20.34 -7.78 -0.51
N SER A 26 20.22 -7.59 0.81
CA SER A 26 21.32 -7.11 1.63
C SER A 26 22.22 -8.25 2.12
N LYS A 27 23.55 -8.01 2.19
CA LYS A 27 24.51 -8.98 2.73
C LYS A 27 24.13 -9.53 4.12
N PRO A 28 23.59 -8.73 5.06
CA PRO A 28 23.12 -9.27 6.34
C PRO A 28 21.96 -10.26 6.21
N SER A 29 21.02 -10.02 5.30
CA SER A 29 19.92 -10.96 5.03
C SER A 29 20.43 -12.27 4.45
N GLU A 30 21.35 -12.20 3.49
CA GLU A 30 22.00 -13.38 2.92
C GLU A 30 22.71 -14.21 4.01
N ARG A 31 23.46 -13.57 4.92
CA ARG A 31 24.10 -14.28 6.05
C ARG A 31 23.08 -14.94 6.99
N LEU A 32 21.94 -14.30 7.23
CA LEU A 32 20.87 -14.88 8.05
C LEU A 32 20.29 -16.13 7.36
N LEU A 33 20.00 -16.03 6.06
CA LEU A 33 19.56 -17.14 5.23
C LEU A 33 20.63 -18.23 5.05
N CYS A 34 21.92 -17.94 5.26
CA CYS A 34 22.94 -18.99 5.25
C CYS A 34 23.19 -19.62 6.63
N HIS A 35 22.50 -19.17 7.70
CA HIS A 35 22.76 -19.63 9.06
C HIS A 35 21.95 -20.91 9.40
N PRO A 36 22.57 -22.09 9.59
CA PRO A 36 21.84 -23.35 9.73
C PRO A 36 20.82 -23.38 10.89
N MET A 37 21.19 -22.82 12.04
CA MET A 37 20.29 -22.77 13.21
C MET A 37 19.07 -21.87 12.98
N PHE A 38 19.18 -20.87 12.10
CA PHE A 38 18.05 -19.99 11.81
C PHE A 38 16.93 -20.81 11.17
N TRP A 39 17.27 -21.67 10.20
CA TRP A 39 16.31 -22.54 9.51
C TRP A 39 15.59 -23.50 10.44
N THR A 40 16.27 -24.02 11.47
CA THR A 40 15.63 -24.91 12.46
C THR A 40 14.59 -24.23 13.33
N GLN A 41 14.57 -22.89 13.35
CA GLN A 41 13.68 -22.08 14.19
C GLN A 41 12.54 -21.44 13.40
N VAL A 42 12.63 -21.37 12.07
CA VAL A 42 11.56 -20.77 11.26
C VAL A 42 10.43 -21.78 11.07
N CYS A 43 9.26 -21.47 11.62
CA CYS A 43 8.07 -22.31 11.48
C CYS A 43 7.16 -21.87 10.32
N ALA A 44 7.13 -20.58 10.01
CA ALA A 44 6.30 -20.03 8.96
C ALA A 44 6.98 -18.86 8.23
N LEU A 45 6.66 -18.72 6.94
CA LEU A 45 6.98 -17.56 6.12
C LEU A 45 5.66 -16.93 5.67
N SER A 46 5.51 -15.62 5.87
CA SER A 46 4.33 -14.90 5.37
C SER A 46 4.73 -13.79 4.41
N ILE A 47 4.03 -13.72 3.28
CA ILE A 47 4.21 -12.69 2.26
C ILE A 47 2.94 -11.85 2.22
N ASP A 48 3.04 -10.62 2.73
CA ASP A 48 1.95 -9.64 2.64
C ASP A 48 1.95 -8.94 1.27
N LYS A 49 0.75 -8.60 0.78
CA LYS A 49 0.51 -7.94 -0.51
C LYS A 49 1.19 -8.64 -1.70
N ILE A 50 1.00 -9.96 -1.81
CA ILE A 50 1.65 -10.79 -2.84
C ILE A 50 1.41 -10.32 -4.30
N HIS A 51 0.32 -9.59 -4.57
CA HIS A 51 0.05 -9.02 -5.88
C HIS A 51 1.15 -8.04 -6.36
N LEU A 52 1.93 -7.47 -5.44
CA LEU A 52 3.05 -6.59 -5.77
C LEU A 52 4.20 -7.30 -6.49
N LEU A 53 4.27 -8.64 -6.43
CA LEU A 53 5.24 -9.42 -7.21
C LEU A 53 5.09 -9.16 -8.72
N ASP A 54 3.86 -8.99 -9.17
CA ASP A 54 3.58 -8.63 -10.56
C ASP A 54 3.61 -7.12 -10.75
N THR A 55 2.72 -6.39 -10.06
CA THR A 55 2.46 -4.97 -10.35
C THR A 55 3.71 -4.10 -10.16
N TRP A 56 4.58 -4.47 -9.21
CA TRP A 56 5.85 -3.77 -8.99
C TRP A 56 7.05 -4.59 -9.40
N GLY A 57 7.05 -5.91 -9.15
CA GLY A 57 8.22 -6.75 -9.42
C GLY A 57 8.59 -6.86 -10.89
N ASN A 58 7.65 -6.71 -11.82
CA ASN A 58 7.96 -6.79 -13.25
C ASN A 58 8.53 -5.48 -13.83
N GLU A 59 8.07 -4.32 -13.36
CA GLU A 59 8.35 -3.05 -14.06
C GLU A 59 8.91 -1.94 -13.16
N PHE A 60 8.54 -1.87 -11.87
CA PHE A 60 8.83 -0.71 -11.02
C PHE A 60 9.91 -0.97 -9.96
N CYS A 61 9.87 -2.14 -9.32
CA CYS A 61 10.75 -2.52 -8.22
C CYS A 61 11.06 -4.02 -8.30
N GLN A 62 11.99 -4.40 -9.18
CA GLN A 62 12.43 -5.79 -9.40
C GLN A 62 12.94 -6.49 -8.14
N VAL A 63 13.29 -5.73 -7.10
CA VAL A 63 13.64 -6.26 -5.78
C VAL A 63 12.54 -7.17 -5.20
N PHE A 64 11.28 -6.96 -5.57
CA PHE A 64 10.18 -7.86 -5.18
C PHE A 64 10.38 -9.30 -5.68
N GLN A 65 11.11 -9.49 -6.78
CA GLN A 65 11.43 -10.83 -7.30
C GLN A 65 12.35 -11.63 -6.36
N GLN A 66 13.07 -10.96 -5.44
CA GLN A 66 13.89 -11.65 -4.43
C GLN A 66 13.06 -12.50 -3.47
N ILE A 67 11.77 -12.22 -3.35
CA ILE A 67 10.85 -13.05 -2.59
C ILE A 67 10.81 -14.46 -3.18
N GLY A 68 10.80 -14.61 -4.51
CA GLY A 68 10.85 -15.91 -5.17
C GLY A 68 12.12 -16.71 -4.83
N TYR A 69 13.27 -16.02 -4.76
CA TYR A 69 14.53 -16.62 -4.33
C TYR A 69 14.43 -17.13 -2.90
N VAL A 70 13.92 -16.31 -1.99
CA VAL A 70 13.74 -16.68 -0.58
C VAL A 70 12.80 -17.87 -0.46
N THR A 71 11.63 -17.85 -1.10
CA THR A 71 10.67 -18.95 -1.05
C THR A 71 11.27 -20.26 -1.54
N SER A 72 12.15 -20.24 -2.54
CA SER A 72 12.80 -21.46 -3.04
C SER A 72 13.61 -22.22 -1.98
N HIS A 73 14.12 -21.52 -0.96
CA HIS A 73 14.79 -22.12 0.20
C HIS A 73 13.83 -22.68 1.27
N PHE A 74 12.55 -22.27 1.26
CA PHE A 74 11.56 -22.63 2.28
C PHE A 74 10.63 -23.81 1.93
N LEU A 75 10.54 -24.20 0.65
CA LEU A 75 9.48 -25.05 0.10
C LEU A 75 9.33 -26.46 0.70
N SER A 76 10.26 -26.96 1.52
CA SER A 76 10.19 -28.32 2.08
C SER A 76 9.96 -28.41 3.59
N GLN A 77 10.11 -27.32 4.34
CA GLN A 77 10.15 -27.39 5.82
C GLN A 77 9.27 -26.35 6.52
N VAL A 78 8.76 -25.34 5.81
CA VAL A 78 8.12 -24.17 6.42
C VAL A 78 6.74 -23.93 5.82
N VAL A 79 5.77 -23.59 6.67
CA VAL A 79 4.42 -23.23 6.22
C VAL A 79 4.46 -21.84 5.57
N MET A 80 4.01 -21.74 4.33
CA MET A 80 3.91 -20.46 3.62
C MET A 80 2.50 -19.89 3.72
N ILE A 81 2.38 -18.61 4.07
CA ILE A 81 1.11 -17.89 4.23
C ILE A 81 1.14 -16.63 3.38
N ASP A 82 0.49 -16.69 2.23
CA ASP A 82 0.44 -15.57 1.29
C ASP A 82 -0.86 -14.78 1.43
N LEU A 83 -0.74 -13.47 1.58
CA LEU A 83 -1.86 -12.57 1.87
C LEU A 83 -1.97 -11.49 0.80
N THR A 84 -3.21 -11.23 0.38
CA THR A 84 -3.53 -10.14 -0.56
C THR A 84 -5.01 -9.82 -0.54
N ALA A 85 -5.34 -8.55 -0.81
CA ALA A 85 -6.72 -8.09 -0.96
C ALA A 85 -7.14 -7.91 -2.43
N THR A 86 -6.19 -7.77 -3.35
CA THR A 86 -6.44 -7.19 -4.69
C THR A 86 -5.89 -8.05 -5.83
N LEU A 87 -5.57 -9.33 -5.59
CA LEU A 87 -5.12 -10.23 -6.66
C LEU A 87 -6.32 -10.80 -7.42
N PRO A 88 -6.53 -10.45 -8.70
CA PRO A 88 -7.64 -10.99 -9.47
C PRO A 88 -7.40 -12.47 -9.81
N THR A 89 -8.48 -13.24 -9.84
CA THR A 89 -8.45 -14.60 -10.41
C THR A 89 -8.10 -14.55 -11.90
N GLY A 90 -7.35 -15.55 -12.38
CA GLY A 90 -7.00 -15.69 -13.79
C GLY A 90 -5.48 -15.71 -14.03
N PRO A 91 -5.01 -15.20 -15.17
CA PRO A 91 -3.60 -15.30 -15.57
C PRO A 91 -2.64 -14.70 -14.55
N LEU A 92 -3.02 -13.60 -13.91
CA LEU A 92 -2.20 -12.92 -12.92
C LEU A 92 -1.98 -13.76 -11.66
N MET A 93 -3.05 -14.34 -11.11
CA MET A 93 -2.93 -15.26 -9.98
C MET A 93 -2.10 -16.50 -10.36
N GLN A 94 -2.31 -17.05 -11.57
CA GLN A 94 -1.52 -18.20 -12.05
C GLN A 94 -0.04 -17.84 -12.15
N TRP A 95 0.30 -16.65 -12.64
CA TRP A 95 1.68 -16.17 -12.71
C TRP A 95 2.29 -16.09 -11.32
N VAL A 96 1.60 -15.49 -10.34
CA VAL A 96 2.07 -15.40 -8.94
C VAL A 96 2.28 -16.80 -8.34
N CYS A 97 1.32 -17.71 -8.50
CA CYS A 97 1.46 -19.08 -8.01
C CYS A 97 2.67 -19.78 -8.65
N ASN A 98 2.82 -19.69 -9.97
CA ASN A 98 3.95 -20.28 -10.68
C ASN A 98 5.29 -19.68 -10.24
N PHE A 99 5.34 -18.36 -10.04
CA PHE A 99 6.53 -17.64 -9.59
C PHE A 99 7.00 -18.12 -8.21
N LEU A 100 6.07 -18.42 -7.30
CA LEU A 100 6.38 -18.98 -5.98
C LEU A 100 6.51 -20.52 -5.96
N GLY A 101 6.34 -21.19 -7.10
CA GLY A 101 6.35 -22.65 -7.19
C GLY A 101 5.13 -23.33 -6.55
N LEU A 102 4.05 -22.58 -6.30
CA LEU A 102 2.79 -23.08 -5.77
C LEU A 102 2.00 -23.82 -6.85
N LYS A 103 1.71 -25.10 -6.61
CA LYS A 103 0.84 -25.91 -7.47
C LYS A 103 -0.59 -25.86 -6.94
N VAL A 104 -1.59 -25.87 -7.82
CA VAL A 104 -3.02 -25.77 -7.43
C VAL A 104 -3.44 -26.83 -6.39
N VAL A 105 -2.81 -28.00 -6.38
CA VAL A 105 -3.11 -29.09 -5.44
C VAL A 105 -2.32 -28.97 -4.12
N SER A 106 -1.37 -28.04 -4.02
CA SER A 106 -0.42 -27.93 -2.90
C SER A 106 -0.73 -26.80 -1.92
N PHE A 107 -1.83 -26.06 -2.09
CA PHE A 107 -2.21 -24.99 -1.17
C PHE A 107 -3.71 -24.87 -0.97
N HIS A 108 -4.09 -24.25 0.15
CA HIS A 108 -5.47 -23.88 0.44
C HIS A 108 -5.69 -22.41 0.12
N LEU A 109 -6.65 -22.12 -0.77
CA LEU A 109 -7.07 -20.76 -1.07
C LEU A 109 -8.27 -20.37 -0.22
N VAL A 110 -8.12 -19.35 0.62
CA VAL A 110 -9.24 -18.72 1.33
C VAL A 110 -9.57 -17.39 0.65
N HIS A 111 -10.63 -17.39 -0.15
CA HIS A 111 -11.12 -16.19 -0.83
C HIS A 111 -12.36 -15.64 -0.12
N ARG A 112 -12.35 -14.35 0.21
CA ARG A 112 -13.50 -13.64 0.78
C ARG A 112 -14.14 -12.75 -0.29
N SER A 113 -15.45 -12.52 -0.17
CA SER A 113 -16.17 -11.60 -1.05
C SER A 113 -15.64 -10.16 -0.88
N ASN A 114 -15.54 -9.43 -1.98
CA ASN A 114 -15.24 -8.00 -2.01
C ASN A 114 -16.51 -7.12 -1.99
N ILE A 115 -17.69 -7.71 -1.74
CA ILE A 115 -18.95 -6.97 -1.61
C ILE A 115 -18.93 -6.19 -0.29
N TYR A 116 -19.03 -4.87 -0.39
CA TYR A 116 -19.25 -3.97 0.73
C TYR A 116 -20.66 -3.41 0.65
N ALA A 117 -21.57 -3.92 1.50
CA ALA A 117 -22.99 -3.51 1.49
C ALA A 117 -23.21 -2.01 1.74
N ASN A 118 -22.25 -1.34 2.39
CA ASN A 118 -22.31 0.08 2.72
C ASN A 118 -21.60 0.97 1.68
N LEU A 119 -21.17 0.41 0.55
CA LEU A 119 -20.52 1.17 -0.53
C LEU A 119 -21.51 1.46 -1.64
N TRP A 120 -21.65 2.74 -1.97
CA TRP A 120 -22.50 3.21 -3.07
C TRP A 120 -21.62 3.82 -4.16
N THR A 121 -21.57 3.17 -5.32
CA THR A 121 -20.78 3.64 -6.47
C THR A 121 -21.65 4.50 -7.39
N VAL A 122 -21.22 5.73 -7.63
CA VAL A 122 -21.84 6.62 -8.63
C VAL A 122 -20.86 6.85 -9.76
N ILE A 123 -21.30 6.65 -11.00
CA ILE A 123 -20.58 7.03 -12.20
C ILE A 123 -21.32 8.23 -12.79
N GLN A 124 -20.64 9.36 -12.89
CA GLN A 124 -21.22 10.60 -13.41
C GLN A 124 -20.30 11.19 -14.46
N GLU A 125 -20.89 11.58 -15.60
CA GLU A 125 -20.18 12.34 -16.61
C GLU A 125 -19.94 13.77 -16.11
N ARG A 126 -18.72 14.26 -16.33
CA ARG A 126 -18.33 15.60 -15.89
C ARG A 126 -18.92 16.66 -16.78
N THR A 127 -19.35 17.76 -16.18
CA THR A 127 -19.88 18.92 -16.93
C THR A 127 -18.78 19.70 -17.65
N GLN A 128 -17.53 19.58 -17.18
CA GLN A 128 -16.37 20.29 -17.70
C GLN A 128 -15.15 19.37 -17.85
N GLY A 129 -14.36 19.61 -18.90
CA GLY A 129 -13.08 18.94 -19.12
C GLY A 129 -12.02 19.31 -18.07
N ILE A 130 -11.02 18.44 -17.89
CA ILE A 130 -9.95 18.61 -16.89
C ILE A 130 -9.09 19.85 -17.16
N GLY A 131 -8.89 20.21 -18.44
CA GLY A 131 -8.01 21.33 -18.85
C GLY A 131 -8.56 22.73 -18.52
N ASN A 132 -9.84 22.87 -18.19
CA ASN A 132 -10.46 24.17 -17.91
C ASN A 132 -10.14 24.70 -16.51
N HIS A 133 -9.42 23.94 -15.68
CA HIS A 133 -9.08 24.26 -14.28
C HIS A 133 -10.29 24.66 -13.41
N SER A 134 -11.48 24.24 -13.82
CA SER A 134 -12.75 24.48 -13.15
C SER A 134 -13.40 23.14 -12.85
N PHE A 135 -13.82 22.96 -11.60
CA PHE A 135 -14.34 21.69 -11.08
C PHE A 135 -15.69 21.90 -10.36
N PRO A 136 -16.72 22.43 -11.04
CA PRO A 136 -18.01 22.73 -10.42
C PRO A 136 -18.66 21.48 -9.82
N ASP A 137 -18.45 20.32 -10.45
CA ASP A 137 -18.94 19.02 -10.01
C ASP A 137 -18.37 18.58 -8.63
N LEU A 138 -17.34 19.27 -8.12
CA LEU A 138 -16.72 18.99 -6.81
C LEU A 138 -17.12 20.02 -5.73
N ILE A 139 -17.83 21.09 -6.07
CA ILE A 139 -18.15 22.17 -5.11
C ILE A 139 -18.99 21.65 -3.94
N TRP A 140 -19.90 20.69 -4.20
CA TRP A 140 -20.78 20.11 -3.18
C TRP A 140 -20.00 19.51 -1.99
N ILE A 141 -18.73 19.15 -2.18
CA ILE A 141 -17.87 18.59 -1.13
C ILE A 141 -17.68 19.60 0.01
N LEU A 142 -17.61 20.90 -0.30
CA LEU A 142 -17.38 21.97 0.67
C LEU A 142 -18.51 22.07 1.71
N ASP A 143 -19.73 21.73 1.31
CA ASP A 143 -20.92 21.76 2.19
C ASP A 143 -21.28 20.38 2.76
N SER A 144 -20.57 19.33 2.33
CA SER A 144 -20.92 17.95 2.68
C SER A 144 -20.69 17.60 4.15
N CYS A 145 -19.85 18.36 4.86
CA CYS A 145 -19.35 18.08 6.21
C CYS A 145 -18.84 16.63 6.37
N ARG A 146 -18.25 16.07 5.29
CA ARG A 146 -17.73 14.70 5.25
C ARG A 146 -16.28 14.68 4.83
N LYS A 147 -15.49 13.87 5.54
CA LYS A 147 -14.13 13.48 5.13
C LYS A 147 -14.16 12.89 3.72
N THR A 148 -13.45 13.54 2.81
CA THR A 148 -13.49 13.21 1.38
C THR A 148 -12.08 13.09 0.84
N ILE A 149 -11.80 12.00 0.12
CA ILE A 149 -10.53 11.78 -0.58
C ILE A 149 -10.78 11.94 -2.08
N ILE A 150 -10.02 12.83 -2.72
CA ILE A 150 -10.09 13.09 -4.16
C ILE A 150 -8.81 12.56 -4.79
N PHE A 151 -8.91 11.45 -5.53
CA PHE A 151 -7.78 10.94 -6.30
C PHE A 151 -7.64 11.72 -7.60
N CYS A 152 -6.43 12.24 -7.84
CA CYS A 152 -6.08 12.94 -9.06
C CYS A 152 -4.97 12.17 -9.79
N GLU A 153 -5.05 12.11 -11.12
CA GLU A 153 -4.09 11.38 -11.95
C GLU A 153 -2.67 11.95 -11.85
N THR A 154 -2.55 13.28 -11.77
CA THR A 154 -1.25 13.96 -11.68
C THR A 154 -1.23 14.95 -10.52
N ILE A 155 -0.02 15.23 -10.03
CA ILE A 155 0.21 16.25 -9.00
C ILE A 155 -0.26 17.63 -9.48
N HIS A 156 -0.09 17.93 -10.77
CA HIS A 156 -0.58 19.16 -11.37
C HIS A 156 -2.11 19.28 -11.28
N ILE A 157 -2.85 18.22 -11.67
CA ILE A 157 -4.32 18.22 -11.54
C ILE A 157 -4.72 18.36 -10.07
N SER A 158 -4.05 17.66 -9.15
CA SER A 158 -4.29 17.80 -7.71
C SER A 158 -4.12 19.23 -7.22
N LEU A 159 -3.10 19.95 -7.70
CA LEU A 159 -2.88 21.35 -7.38
C LEU A 159 -4.00 22.24 -7.95
N CYS A 160 -4.41 22.02 -9.20
CA CYS A 160 -5.52 22.77 -9.79
C CYS A 160 -6.83 22.57 -9.01
N VAL A 161 -7.15 21.34 -8.64
CA VAL A 161 -8.33 21.03 -7.81
C VAL A 161 -8.22 21.70 -6.44
N HIS A 162 -7.06 21.62 -5.80
CA HIS A 162 -6.82 22.26 -4.50
C HIS A 162 -7.05 23.78 -4.58
N ILE A 163 -6.44 24.47 -5.55
CA ILE A 163 -6.61 25.92 -5.73
C ILE A 163 -8.07 26.26 -6.02
N TYR A 164 -8.74 25.48 -6.86
CA TYR A 164 -10.15 25.72 -7.20
C TYR A 164 -11.05 25.62 -5.97
N LEU A 165 -10.94 24.54 -5.19
CA LEU A 165 -11.72 24.36 -3.98
C LEU A 165 -11.37 25.42 -2.93
N TRP A 166 -10.07 25.71 -2.75
CA TRP A 166 -9.58 26.74 -1.83
C TRP A 166 -10.17 28.12 -2.13
N ASN A 167 -10.27 28.50 -3.40
CA ASN A 167 -10.86 29.78 -3.79
C ASN A 167 -12.38 29.81 -3.51
N ASN A 168 -13.07 28.69 -3.70
CA ASN A 168 -14.51 28.58 -3.46
C ASN A 168 -14.88 28.42 -1.97
N THR A 169 -13.94 28.08 -1.08
CA THR A 169 -14.20 28.06 0.38
C THR A 169 -14.65 29.41 0.96
N LEU A 170 -14.33 30.55 0.31
CA LEU A 170 -14.80 31.88 0.75
C LEU A 170 -16.32 31.99 0.80
N MET A 171 -17.00 31.17 0.02
CA MET A 171 -18.46 31.19 -0.12
C MET A 171 -19.15 30.27 0.88
N ALA A 172 -18.41 29.37 1.55
CA ALA A 172 -18.95 28.40 2.49
C ALA A 172 -18.82 28.92 3.94
N ALA A 173 -19.95 29.19 4.60
CA ALA A 173 -20.01 29.82 5.92
C ALA A 173 -19.34 29.04 7.07
N ASN A 174 -19.04 27.74 6.86
CA ASN A 174 -18.64 26.81 7.92
C ASN A 174 -17.25 26.17 7.72
N CYS A 175 -16.42 26.69 6.80
CA CYS A 175 -15.16 26.02 6.42
C CYS A 175 -13.93 26.82 6.87
N ASP A 176 -13.19 26.32 7.88
CA ASP A 176 -11.84 26.84 8.17
C ASP A 176 -10.87 26.32 7.10
N ARG A 177 -10.41 27.23 6.27
CA ARG A 177 -9.52 26.98 5.13
C ARG A 177 -8.27 26.21 5.50
N LYS A 178 -7.68 26.50 6.66
CA LYS A 178 -6.39 25.90 7.07
C LYS A 178 -6.53 24.46 7.58
N ILE A 179 -7.76 24.01 7.84
CA ILE A 179 -8.04 22.71 8.46
C ILE A 179 -8.62 21.72 7.44
N SER A 180 -9.24 22.20 6.36
CA SER A 180 -10.21 21.40 5.58
C SER A 180 -9.70 20.83 4.26
N ILE A 181 -8.67 21.41 3.61
CA ILE A 181 -8.24 20.97 2.28
C ILE A 181 -6.72 20.84 2.20
N HIS A 182 -6.25 19.60 2.09
CA HIS A 182 -4.83 19.27 2.05
C HIS A 182 -4.47 18.48 0.80
N MET A 183 -3.29 18.72 0.25
CA MET A 183 -2.72 17.89 -0.80
C MET A 183 -1.84 16.81 -0.18
N TYR A 184 -1.96 15.58 -0.68
CA TYR A 184 -1.12 14.45 -0.28
C TYR A 184 -0.45 13.86 -1.52
N ASN A 185 0.87 14.02 -1.65
CA ASN A 185 1.63 13.48 -2.78
C ASN A 185 3.12 13.30 -2.44
N SER A 186 3.87 12.69 -3.36
CA SER A 186 5.29 12.35 -3.15
C SER A 186 6.26 13.53 -3.18
N LEU A 187 5.86 14.73 -3.62
CA LEU A 187 6.71 15.93 -3.57
C LEU A 187 6.69 16.61 -2.20
N ASN A 188 5.65 16.37 -1.41
CA ASN A 188 5.56 16.86 -0.04
C ASN A 188 6.63 16.19 0.85
N SER A 189 7.07 16.91 1.89
CA SER A 189 7.96 16.31 2.88
C SER A 189 7.24 15.16 3.62
N PRO A 190 7.98 14.12 4.08
CA PRO A 190 7.39 13.05 4.87
C PRO A 190 6.66 13.55 6.12
N LEU A 191 7.16 14.63 6.74
CA LEU A 191 6.51 15.27 7.89
C LEU A 191 5.17 15.89 7.51
N SER A 192 5.10 16.63 6.41
CA SER A 192 3.86 17.27 5.94
C SER A 192 2.78 16.25 5.54
N ASN A 193 3.17 15.16 4.89
CA ASN A 193 2.25 14.06 4.58
C ASN A 193 1.77 13.35 5.86
N ALA A 194 2.65 13.16 6.85
CA ALA A 194 2.28 12.57 8.14
C ALA A 194 1.32 13.47 8.93
N GLU A 195 1.53 14.78 8.92
CA GLU A 195 0.63 15.76 9.51
C GLU A 195 -0.74 15.74 8.82
N THR A 196 -0.77 15.74 7.49
CA THR A 196 -2.01 15.64 6.70
C THR A 196 -2.77 14.36 7.02
N TRP A 197 -2.08 13.23 7.13
CA TRP A 197 -2.67 11.96 7.53
C TRP A 197 -3.24 12.02 8.96
N CYS A 198 -2.47 12.58 9.90
CA CYS A 198 -2.89 12.73 11.30
C CYS A 198 -4.15 13.59 11.40
N LEU A 199 -4.20 14.72 10.70
CA LEU A 199 -5.39 15.59 10.65
C LEU A 199 -6.60 14.81 10.11
N PHE A 200 -6.45 14.08 9.01
CA PHE A 200 -7.54 13.30 8.42
C PHE A 200 -8.03 12.17 9.34
N CYS A 201 -7.15 11.53 10.12
CA CYS A 201 -7.55 10.48 11.07
C CYS A 201 -8.19 11.05 12.35
N GLU A 202 -7.54 12.04 12.97
CA GLU A 202 -7.81 12.42 14.35
C GLU A 202 -8.73 13.64 14.50
N ASP A 203 -8.71 14.61 13.58
CA ASP A 203 -9.60 15.78 13.68
C ASP A 203 -10.96 15.43 13.06
N PRO A 204 -12.07 15.42 13.83
CA PRO A 204 -13.39 15.17 13.27
C PRO A 204 -13.89 16.27 12.33
N ARG A 205 -13.21 17.42 12.29
CA ARG A 205 -13.53 18.59 11.45
C ARG A 205 -12.68 18.65 10.16
N ALA A 206 -11.65 17.82 10.05
CA ALA A 206 -10.87 17.66 8.81
C ALA A 206 -11.67 16.92 7.72
#